data_AF-A0YTF6-F1
#
_entry.id   AF-A0YTF6-F1
#
_cell.length_a   1.000
_cell.length_b   1.000
_cell.length_c   1.000
_cell.angle_alpha   90.00
_cell.angle_beta   90.00
_cell.angle_gamma   90.00
#
_symmetry.space_group_name_H-M   'P 1'
#
loop_
_entity.id
_entity.type
_entity.pdbx_description
1 polymer ?
#
loop_
_entity_poly.entity_id
_entity_poly.type
_entity_poly.pdbx_seq_one_letter_code
_entity_poly.pdbx_strand_id
1 'polypeptide(L)'
;MKVDLHPFDENRWVGEVTFDGEVTVTGTYKPNTLIGESQQGSPCFYVDKRTENQLPRLKGDERFMWFCFNNSQAVLDALGTVEKDVKIVIDEYKTIYIPSDVTNTATFVRSVSR
;
A
#
# COMPACT_ATOMS: atom_id res chain seq x y z
N MET A 1 -7.93 10.71 8.73
CA MET A 1 -6.45 10.72 8.80
C MET A 1 -6.03 10.65 10.25
N LYS A 2 -5.27 9.62 10.61
CA LYS A 2 -4.65 9.43 11.92
C LYS A 2 -3.13 9.44 11.73
N VAL A 3 -2.44 10.28 12.50
CA VAL A 3 -0.99 10.45 12.42
C VAL A 3 -0.43 10.08 13.78
N ASP A 4 0.45 9.08 13.80
CA ASP A 4 1.23 8.72 14.97
C ASP A 4 2.70 8.73 14.56
N LEU A 5 3.31 9.92 14.63
CA LEU A 5 4.70 10.15 14.25
C LEU A 5 5.48 10.69 15.44
N HIS A 6 6.68 10.15 15.63
CA HIS A 6 7.61 10.56 16.66
C HIS A 6 8.98 10.85 16.05
N PRO A 7 9.73 11.83 16.59
CA PRO A 7 11.09 12.07 16.14
C PRO A 7 11.96 10.86 16.47
N PHE A 8 12.69 10.36 15.48
CA PHE A 8 13.73 9.35 15.63
C PHE A 8 15.09 9.99 15.85
N ASP A 9 15.38 11.06 15.09
CA ASP A 9 16.50 11.98 15.31
C ASP A 9 16.14 13.39 14.81
N GLU A 10 17.11 14.31 14.80
CA GLU A 10 16.92 15.72 14.42
C GLU A 10 16.29 15.92 13.04
N ASN A 11 16.38 14.93 12.13
CA ASN A 11 15.91 15.03 10.75
C ASN A 11 14.98 13.90 10.31
N ARG A 12 14.73 12.89 11.16
CA ARG A 12 13.92 11.71 10.81
C ARG A 12 12.75 11.52 11.75
N TRP A 13 11.60 11.19 11.16
CA TRP A 13 10.38 10.83 11.85
C TRP A 13 10.09 9.35 11.64
N VAL A 14 9.65 8.67 12.69
CA VAL A 14 9.19 7.28 12.64
C VAL A 14 7.76 7.19 13.13
N GLY A 15 7.02 6.22 12.61
CA GLY A 15 5.66 5.94 13.04
C GLY A 15 4.75 5.58 11.87
N GLU A 16 3.46 5.76 12.07
CA GLU A 16 2.43 5.34 11.13
C GLU A 16 1.51 6.50 10.78
N VAL A 17 1.10 6.56 9.52
CA VAL A 17 0.03 7.45 9.09
C VAL A 17 -1.04 6.64 8.39
N THR A 18 -2.28 6.77 8.84
CA THR A 18 -3.46 6.11 8.26
C THR A 18 -4.37 7.15 7.63
N PHE A 19 -4.81 6.88 6.41
CA PHE A 19 -5.65 7.74 5.61
C PHE A 19 -6.96 7.02 5.32
N ASP A 20 -8.02 7.53 5.93
CA ASP A 20 -9.38 7.07 5.70
C ASP A 20 -9.97 7.81 4.49
N GLY A 21 -10.70 7.09 3.65
CA GLY A 21 -11.33 7.59 2.44
C GLY A 21 -10.94 6.78 1.20
N GLU A 22 -11.92 6.56 0.33
CA GLU A 22 -11.71 5.85 -0.92
C GLU A 22 -10.83 6.65 -1.90
N VAL A 23 -9.78 6.02 -2.42
CA VAL A 23 -8.91 6.57 -3.48
C VAL A 23 -8.76 5.56 -4.61
N THR A 24 -8.72 6.06 -5.84
CA THR A 24 -8.63 5.22 -7.04
C THR A 24 -7.22 5.24 -7.61
N VAL A 25 -6.52 4.10 -7.54
CA VAL A 25 -5.13 3.98 -8.03
C VAL A 25 -5.04 3.03 -9.22
N THR A 26 -4.07 3.26 -10.09
CA THR A 26 -3.66 2.30 -11.13
C THR A 26 -2.30 1.73 -10.80
N GLY A 27 -2.02 0.53 -11.27
CA GLY A 27 -0.75 -0.14 -10.99
C GLY A 27 -0.81 -1.63 -11.27
N THR A 28 0.25 -2.31 -10.84
CA THR A 28 0.42 -3.75 -11.02
C THR A 28 0.06 -4.49 -9.73
N TYR A 29 -0.93 -5.38 -9.82
CA TYR A 29 -1.30 -6.30 -8.75
C TYR A 29 -0.44 -7.57 -8.79
N LYS A 30 0.13 -7.96 -7.66
CA LYS A 30 0.91 -9.19 -7.48
C LYS A 30 0.31 -10.04 -6.36
N PRO A 31 -0.24 -11.24 -6.67
CA PRO A 31 -1.03 -12.03 -5.73
C PRO A 31 -0.23 -12.71 -4.62
N ASN A 32 1.08 -12.93 -4.81
CA ASN A 32 1.90 -13.77 -3.94
C ASN A 32 3.31 -13.17 -3.74
N THR A 33 3.36 -11.97 -3.17
CA THR A 33 4.63 -11.27 -2.89
C THR A 33 5.19 -11.72 -1.55
N LEU A 34 6.41 -12.25 -1.51
CA LEU A 34 7.09 -12.62 -0.27
C LEU A 34 7.66 -11.37 0.41
N ILE A 35 7.32 -11.16 1.69
CA ILE A 35 7.73 -9.99 2.47
C ILE A 35 8.59 -10.47 3.65
N GLY A 36 9.80 -9.91 3.80
CA GLY A 36 10.75 -10.31 4.83
C GLY A 36 11.03 -11.81 4.79
N GLU A 37 10.94 -12.46 5.95
CA GLU A 37 11.10 -13.92 6.10
C GLU A 37 9.78 -14.71 5.93
N SER A 38 8.69 -14.06 5.51
CA SER A 38 7.39 -14.74 5.36
C SER A 38 7.45 -15.84 4.29
N GLN A 39 7.01 -17.04 4.67
CA GLN A 39 6.84 -18.17 3.74
C GLN A 39 5.49 -18.12 2.99
N GLN A 40 4.54 -17.31 3.48
CA GLN A 40 3.27 -17.07 2.81
C GLN A 40 3.34 -15.71 2.11
N GLY A 41 3.19 -15.70 0.79
CA GLY A 41 3.15 -14.44 0.06
C GLY A 41 1.81 -13.74 0.26
N SER A 42 1.87 -12.42 0.19
CA SER A 42 0.71 -11.55 0.34
C SER A 42 0.34 -10.92 -1.00
N PRO A 43 -0.96 -10.68 -1.25
CA PRO A 43 -1.37 -9.85 -2.36
C PRO A 43 -0.87 -8.43 -2.11
N CYS A 44 -0.10 -7.89 -3.04
CA CYS A 44 0.46 -6.55 -2.97
C CYS A 44 0.22 -5.80 -4.28
N PHE A 45 0.33 -4.49 -4.21
CA PHE A 45 0.01 -3.58 -5.30
C PHE A 45 1.12 -2.55 -5.47
N TYR A 46 1.58 -2.40 -6.70
CA TYR A 46 2.65 -1.49 -7.10
C TYR A 46 2.03 -0.34 -7.87
N VAL A 47 1.96 0.84 -7.26
CA VAL A 47 1.20 1.99 -7.79
C VAL A 47 1.97 2.61 -8.95
N ASP A 48 1.26 2.96 -10.02
CA ASP A 48 1.81 3.70 -11.15
C ASP A 48 2.17 5.13 -10.73
N LYS A 49 3.27 5.67 -11.28
CA LYS A 49 3.66 7.08 -11.10
C LYS A 49 2.57 8.09 -11.48
N ARG A 50 1.62 7.71 -12.34
CA ARG A 50 0.50 8.55 -12.77
C ARG A 50 -0.50 8.81 -11.64
N THR A 51 -0.66 7.85 -10.73
CA THR A 51 -1.61 7.95 -9.61
C THR A 51 -0.92 7.97 -8.25
N GLU A 52 0.41 7.81 -8.18
CA GLU A 52 1.14 7.81 -6.90
C GLU A 52 0.95 9.12 -6.11
N ASN A 53 0.80 10.26 -6.80
CA ASN A 53 0.55 11.56 -6.18
C ASN A 53 -0.85 11.70 -5.56
N GLN A 54 -1.75 10.75 -5.81
CA GLN A 54 -3.05 10.68 -5.13
C GLN A 54 -2.91 10.05 -3.75
N LEU A 55 -1.83 9.29 -3.53
CA LEU A 55 -1.51 8.75 -2.21
C LEU A 55 -0.67 9.77 -1.44
N PRO A 56 -1.02 9.99 -0.17
CA PRO A 56 -0.28 10.90 0.69
C PRO A 56 1.11 10.33 0.98
N ARG A 57 2.06 11.26 1.09
CA ARG A 57 3.49 10.94 1.20
C ARG A 57 4.17 11.96 2.09
N LEU A 58 5.03 11.50 3.02
CA LEU A 58 5.89 12.40 3.77
C LEU A 58 6.88 13.09 2.83
N LYS A 59 7.12 14.37 3.10
CA LYS A 59 8.10 15.17 2.38
C LYS A 59 9.49 14.52 2.50
N GLY A 60 10.10 14.19 1.36
CA GLY A 60 11.43 13.56 1.30
C GLY A 60 11.42 12.03 1.34
N ASP A 61 10.26 11.37 1.47
CA ASP A 61 10.18 9.95 1.13
C ASP A 61 10.40 9.83 -0.39
N GLU A 62 11.38 9.06 -0.86
CA GLU A 62 11.66 8.80 -2.29
C GLU A 62 11.40 7.35 -2.71
N ARG A 63 10.87 6.52 -1.81
CA ARG A 63 10.58 5.10 -2.08
C ARG A 63 9.52 4.93 -3.17
N PHE A 64 9.61 3.82 -3.91
CA PHE A 64 8.54 3.42 -4.83
C PHE A 64 7.24 3.18 -4.04
N MET A 65 6.10 3.62 -4.57
CA MET A 65 4.82 3.52 -3.87
C MET A 65 4.21 2.13 -4.08
N TRP A 66 4.28 1.29 -3.06
CA TRP A 66 3.63 -0.01 -3.04
C TRP A 66 3.09 -0.33 -1.65
N PHE A 67 2.14 -1.25 -1.58
CA PHE A 67 1.50 -1.71 -0.36
C PHE A 67 0.99 -3.14 -0.50
N CYS A 68 0.79 -3.83 0.62
CA CYS A 68 0.12 -5.12 0.67
C CYS A 68 -1.28 -4.97 1.23
N PHE A 69 -2.22 -5.81 0.79
CA PHE A 69 -3.60 -5.68 1.24
C PHE A 69 -3.78 -6.27 2.63
N ASN A 70 -4.54 -5.58 3.48
CA ASN A 70 -4.91 -6.09 4.80
C ASN A 70 -6.10 -7.09 4.74
N ASN A 71 -6.79 -7.15 3.60
CA ASN A 71 -7.95 -8.00 3.34
C ASN A 71 -7.69 -8.98 2.18
N SER A 72 -6.59 -9.74 2.28
CA SER A 72 -6.07 -10.61 1.21
C SER A 72 -7.11 -11.50 0.53
N GLN A 73 -8.04 -12.11 1.29
CA GLN A 73 -9.06 -12.99 0.73
C GLN A 73 -9.96 -12.25 -0.27
N ALA A 74 -10.43 -11.04 0.08
CA ALA A 74 -11.31 -10.26 -0.79
C ALA A 74 -10.61 -9.87 -2.11
N VAL A 75 -9.31 -9.62 -2.04
CA VAL A 75 -8.49 -9.30 -3.22
C VAL A 75 -8.33 -10.52 -4.11
N LEU A 76 -8.02 -11.68 -3.53
CA LEU A 76 -7.88 -12.92 -4.27
C LEU A 76 -9.20 -13.34 -4.92
N ASP A 77 -10.33 -13.12 -4.26
CA ASP A 77 -11.66 -13.40 -4.82
C ASP A 77 -11.98 -12.46 -6.00
N ALA A 78 -11.59 -11.19 -5.93
CA ALA A 78 -11.90 -10.19 -6.96
C ALA A 78 -10.90 -10.15 -8.12
N LEU A 79 -9.61 -10.33 -7.84
CA LEU A 79 -8.50 -10.19 -8.80
C LEU A 79 -7.87 -11.53 -9.15
N GLY A 80 -8.12 -12.60 -8.40
CA GLY A 80 -7.54 -13.91 -8.65
C GLY A 80 -6.06 -14.00 -8.28
N THR A 81 -5.42 -15.06 -8.78
CA THR A 81 -4.05 -15.47 -8.44
C THR A 81 -3.04 -15.19 -9.56
N VAL A 82 -3.37 -14.27 -10.48
CA VAL A 82 -2.51 -13.89 -11.62
C VAL A 82 -2.12 -12.42 -11.50
N GLU A 83 -0.84 -12.14 -11.72
CA GLU A 83 -0.30 -10.77 -11.80
C GLU A 83 -0.91 -10.04 -13.01
N LYS A 84 -1.36 -8.79 -12.78
CA LYS A 84 -1.96 -7.96 -13.84
C LYS A 84 -1.95 -6.49 -13.49
N ASP A 85 -1.96 -5.67 -14.53
CA ASP A 85 -2.22 -4.24 -14.40
C ASP A 85 -3.72 -4.00 -14.26
N VAL A 86 -4.10 -3.28 -13.21
CA VAL A 86 -5.51 -3.06 -12.87
C VAL A 86 -5.68 -1.69 -12.21
N LYS A 87 -6.90 -1.14 -12.35
CA LYS A 87 -7.35 0.04 -11.64
C LYS A 87 -8.21 -0.41 -10.47
N ILE A 88 -7.90 0.03 -9.26
CA ILE A 88 -8.59 -0.37 -8.04
C ILE A 88 -8.98 0.83 -7.21
N VAL A 89 -10.00 0.64 -6.38
CA VAL A 89 -10.33 1.54 -5.28
C VAL A 89 -9.85 0.91 -3.99
N ILE A 90 -9.11 1.68 -3.21
CA ILE A 90 -8.62 1.31 -1.89
C ILE A 90 -9.13 2.29 -0.85
N ASP A 91 -9.17 1.83 0.40
CA ASP A 91 -9.46 2.63 1.60
C ASP A 91 -8.44 2.29 2.69
N GLU A 92 -8.45 3.04 3.80
CA GLU A 92 -7.60 2.84 4.98
C GLU A 92 -6.12 2.66 4.62
N TYR A 93 -5.60 3.50 3.73
CA TYR A 93 -4.20 3.44 3.32
C TYR A 93 -3.31 3.79 4.51
N LYS A 94 -2.42 2.87 4.88
CA LYS A 94 -1.47 3.03 5.97
C LYS A 94 -0.05 3.03 5.44
N THR A 95 0.69 4.09 5.76
CA THR A 95 2.13 4.19 5.48
C THR A 95 2.92 4.02 6.77
N ILE A 96 3.97 3.19 6.69
CA ILE A 96 4.84 2.90 7.84
C ILE A 96 6.22 3.48 7.56
N TYR A 97 6.66 4.33 8.49
CA TYR A 97 7.89 5.12 8.40
C TYR A 97 8.93 4.67 9.42
N ILE A 98 8.97 3.38 9.74
CA ILE A 98 9.90 2.79 10.70
C ILE A 98 11.00 2.05 9.90
N PRO A 99 12.29 2.13 10.29
CA PRO A 99 13.36 1.34 9.68
C PRO A 99 13.21 -0.16 10.03
N SER A 100 12.27 -0.80 9.36
CA SER A 100 11.85 -2.19 9.57
C SER A 100 11.30 -2.75 8.26
N ASP A 101 11.26 -4.08 8.12
CA ASP A 101 10.71 -4.77 6.94
C ASP A 101 9.17 -4.72 6.86
N VAL A 102 8.54 -3.77 7.54
CA VAL A 102 7.09 -3.61 7.55
C VAL A 102 6.67 -2.83 6.31
N THR A 103 5.67 -3.36 5.61
CA THR A 103 5.16 -2.80 4.37
C THR A 103 3.97 -1.87 4.62
N ASN A 104 3.78 -0.93 3.70
CA ASN A 104 2.55 -0.15 3.68
C ASN A 104 1.36 -1.09 3.46
N THR A 105 0.19 -0.70 3.96
CA THR A 105 -1.04 -1.51 3.81
C THR A 105 -2.22 -0.70 3.29
N ALA A 106 -3.19 -1.38 2.69
CA ALA A 106 -4.47 -0.77 2.29
C ALA A 106 -5.59 -1.80 2.29
N THR A 107 -6.82 -1.34 2.46
CA THR A 107 -8.03 -2.13 2.31
C THR A 107 -8.50 -2.08 0.86
N PHE A 108 -8.60 -3.23 0.19
CA PHE A 108 -9.23 -3.30 -1.13
C PHE A 108 -10.75 -3.11 -1.02
N VAL A 109 -11.29 -2.22 -1.84
CA VAL A 109 -12.74 -1.98 -1.90
C VAL A 109 -13.36 -2.62 -3.13
N ARG A 110 -12.85 -2.27 -4.33
CA ARG A 110 -13.38 -2.77 -5.61
C ARG A 110 -12.38 -2.59 -6.75
N SER A 111 -12.51 -3.41 -7.79
CA SER A 111 -11.86 -3.15 -9.08
C SER A 111 -12.68 -2.18 -9.91
N VAL A 112 -12.01 -1.38 -10.73
CA VAL A 112 -12.65 -0.48 -11.68
C VAL A 112 -12.45 -1.05 -13.07
N SER A 113 -13.55 -1.46 -13.72
CA SER A 113 -13.54 -1.82 -15.13
C SER A 113 -13.05 -0.64 -15.97
N ARG A 114 -12.20 -0.91 -16.97
CA ARG A 114 -11.79 0.11 -17.94
C ARG A 114 -12.98 0.66 -18.71
#